data_AF-A0A7J5JZ64-F1
#
_entry.id   AF-A0A7J5JZ64-F1
#
_cell.length_a   1.000
_cell.length_b   1.000
_cell.length_c   1.000
_cell.angle_alpha   90.00
_cell.angle_beta   90.00
_cell.angle_gamma   90.00
#
_symmetry.space_group_name_H-M   'P 1'
#
loop_
_entity.id
_entity.type
_entity.pdbx_description
1 polymer ?
#
loop_
_entity_poly.entity_id
_entity_poly.type
_entity_poly.pdbx_seq_one_letter_code
_entity_poly.pdbx_strand_id
1 'polypeptide(L)'
;MNIPIASQNINFPGYGMFWVANSISSTLMGWNNRRLQEKAHERTQEFQLEMERARNLTEDNKIQEEIAFKRRMMAISRQYRQEESTAAFATQMKAVELQNYLQQCWPLDPQLPYVLLQETEKGNSVTNSRLNVVLMRTPLLPQKKYGGANDLDFALYNNMEYSIMQEDVPFIGDLKYRKDACVKEDVRGGNASIMNIHFLMSQLPTLVVVPQCNGDKMNFKGAVWEPQAARPLIRSLFNIDFSPEKALESNDYRNEVIEKIHAAISIITGAVRDSYMLLTQGKAPTLFSWLNNNQHQSMKKIMNEERGIHNFLQQESKNVLDALDEKNNPHLLEVFSKEDIKDIKEQVKSNM
;
A
#
# COMPACT_ATOMS: atom_id res chain seq x y z
N MET A 1 57.80 99.34 -8.70
CA MET A 1 58.89 100.32 -8.89
C MET A 1 60.05 99.62 -9.56
N ASN A 2 60.37 99.99 -10.80
CA ASN A 2 61.63 99.66 -11.44
C ASN A 2 62.60 100.81 -11.17
N ILE A 3 63.76 100.55 -10.54
CA ILE A 3 64.97 101.36 -10.68
C ILE A 3 66.17 100.40 -10.79
N PRO A 4 67.16 100.72 -11.66
CA PRO A 4 67.97 99.72 -12.35
C PRO A 4 69.48 99.85 -12.06
N ILE A 5 70.29 98.91 -12.58
CA ILE A 5 71.75 99.03 -12.88
C ILE A 5 72.64 99.17 -11.61
N ALA A 6 73.86 98.65 -11.48
CA ALA A 6 74.85 98.14 -12.41
C ALA A 6 75.66 97.03 -11.73
N SER A 7 76.13 96.12 -12.57
CA SER A 7 77.48 95.55 -12.52
C SER A 7 78.46 96.31 -11.60
N GLN A 8 79.03 95.61 -10.63
CA GLN A 8 80.45 95.72 -10.35
C GLN A 8 80.92 94.46 -9.62
N ASN A 9 81.81 93.73 -10.29
CA ASN A 9 82.63 92.69 -9.72
C ASN A 9 83.38 93.25 -8.52
N ILE A 10 83.05 92.77 -7.32
CA ILE A 10 83.94 92.86 -6.16
C ILE A 10 84.02 91.46 -5.57
N ASN A 11 85.06 90.73 -5.99
CA ASN A 11 85.48 89.50 -5.36
C ASN A 11 86.19 89.85 -4.04
N PHE A 12 85.53 89.57 -2.91
CA PHE A 12 86.18 89.26 -1.64
C PHE A 12 85.47 88.04 -1.02
N PRO A 13 86.19 87.00 -0.58
CA PRO A 13 85.58 85.78 -0.08
C PRO A 13 85.16 85.95 1.39
N GLY A 14 83.91 85.62 1.71
CA GLY A 14 83.47 85.56 3.10
C GLY A 14 82.03 85.11 3.28
N TYR A 15 81.83 84.03 4.04
CA TYR A 15 80.50 83.46 4.37
C TYR A 15 79.70 84.30 5.40
N GLY A 16 80.25 85.40 5.93
CA GLY A 16 79.67 86.14 7.06
C GLY A 16 78.27 86.71 6.81
N MET A 17 78.05 87.35 5.66
CA MET A 17 76.73 87.93 5.31
C MET A 17 75.67 86.87 5.03
N PHE A 18 76.06 85.70 4.51
CA PHE A 18 75.16 84.56 4.29
C PHE A 18 74.69 83.94 5.62
N TRP A 19 75.59 83.77 6.60
CA TRP A 19 75.24 83.24 7.92
C TRP A 19 74.40 84.20 8.77
N VAL A 20 74.64 85.52 8.68
CA VAL A 20 73.84 86.52 9.41
C VAL A 20 72.41 86.61 8.85
N ALA A 21 72.25 86.66 7.53
CA ALA A 21 70.93 86.70 6.90
C ALA A 21 70.12 85.41 7.15
N ASN A 22 70.76 84.24 7.09
CA ASN A 22 70.08 82.96 7.35
C ASN A 22 69.75 82.72 8.83
N SER A 23 70.60 83.18 9.76
CA SER A 23 70.33 83.00 11.20
C SER A 23 69.16 83.86 11.67
N ILE A 24 69.01 85.08 11.14
CA ILE A 24 67.87 85.94 11.46
C ILE A 24 66.57 85.36 10.88
N SER A 25 66.61 84.85 9.63
CA SER A 25 65.43 84.26 8.98
C SER A 25 65.00 82.94 9.62
N SER A 26 65.93 82.07 10.04
CA SER A 26 65.60 80.77 10.66
C SER A 26 65.03 80.93 12.08
N THR A 27 65.49 81.94 12.82
CA THR A 27 65.04 82.15 14.21
C THR A 27 63.63 82.76 14.25
N LEU A 28 63.35 83.77 13.40
CA LEU A 28 62.06 84.46 13.39
C LEU A 28 60.95 83.66 12.70
N MET A 29 61.24 82.99 11.57
CA MET A 29 60.27 82.11 10.91
C MET A 29 60.10 80.77 11.63
N GLY A 30 61.15 80.26 12.29
CA GLY A 30 61.08 79.04 13.07
C GLY A 30 60.16 79.13 14.28
N TRP A 31 60.08 80.30 14.93
CA TRP A 31 59.22 80.50 16.11
C TRP A 31 57.72 80.56 15.74
N ASN A 32 57.38 81.26 14.64
CA ASN A 32 56.00 81.30 14.16
C ASN A 32 55.51 79.96 13.61
N ASN A 33 56.37 79.19 12.93
CA ASN A 33 55.99 77.87 12.42
C ASN A 33 55.79 76.84 13.53
N ARG A 34 56.57 76.87 14.62
CA ARG A 34 56.34 75.96 15.76
C ARG A 34 55.00 76.21 16.45
N ARG A 35 54.62 77.49 16.62
CA ARG A 35 53.34 77.86 17.25
C ARG A 35 52.12 77.53 16.38
N LEU A 36 52.28 77.57 15.05
CA LEU A 36 51.26 77.12 14.10
C LEU A 36 51.16 75.59 14.03
N GLN A 37 52.28 74.87 14.14
CA GLN A 37 52.30 73.40 14.19
C GLN A 37 51.70 72.85 15.50
N GLU A 38 51.97 73.46 16.65
CA GLU A 38 51.34 73.05 17.92
C GLU A 38 49.82 73.19 17.86
N LYS A 39 49.30 74.33 17.39
CA LYS A 39 47.85 74.53 17.22
C LYS A 39 47.21 73.60 16.19
N ALA A 40 47.94 73.21 15.15
CA ALA A 40 47.46 72.24 14.17
C ALA A 40 47.47 70.81 14.76
N HIS A 41 48.45 70.48 15.60
CA HIS A 41 48.54 69.18 16.26
C HIS A 41 47.45 68.99 17.31
N GLU A 42 47.15 70.00 18.13
CA GLU A 42 46.05 69.98 19.09
C GLU A 42 44.70 69.73 18.41
N ARG A 43 44.39 70.46 17.33
CA ARG A 43 43.15 70.24 16.55
C ARG A 43 43.09 68.87 15.89
N THR A 44 44.23 68.31 15.49
CA THR A 44 44.29 66.98 14.88
C THR A 44 44.04 65.89 15.92
N GLN A 45 44.56 66.04 17.14
CA GLN A 45 44.28 65.11 18.25
C GLN A 45 42.81 65.16 18.68
N GLU A 46 42.22 66.36 18.79
CA GLU A 46 40.79 66.52 19.10
C GLU A 46 39.91 65.86 18.04
N PHE A 47 40.22 66.05 16.76
CA PHE A 47 39.49 65.43 15.66
C PHE A 47 39.64 63.90 15.62
N GLN A 48 40.82 63.37 15.95
CA GLN A 48 41.04 61.93 16.07
C GLN A 48 40.23 61.31 17.20
N LEU A 49 40.16 61.99 18.36
CA LEU A 49 39.35 61.55 19.50
C LEU A 49 37.84 61.59 19.20
N GLU A 50 37.36 62.59 18.46
CA GLU A 50 35.97 62.65 18.00
C GLU A 50 35.65 61.54 16.98
N MET A 51 36.55 61.26 16.04
CA MET A 51 36.39 60.14 15.10
C MET A 51 36.36 58.78 15.81
N GLU A 52 37.22 58.56 16.81
CA GLU A 52 37.19 57.33 17.61
C GLU A 52 35.90 57.18 18.40
N ARG A 53 35.38 58.26 19.00
CA ARG A 53 34.07 58.23 19.68
C ARG A 53 32.92 57.94 18.72
N ALA A 54 32.90 58.58 17.54
CA ALA A 54 31.87 58.35 16.54
C ALA A 54 31.92 56.92 15.99
N ARG A 55 33.13 56.37 15.78
CA ARG A 55 33.33 55.00 15.34
C ARG A 55 32.83 53.98 16.36
N ASN A 56 33.18 54.13 17.62
CA ASN A 56 32.75 53.23 18.70
C ASN A 56 31.21 53.20 18.85
N LEU A 57 30.54 54.36 18.76
CA LEU A 57 29.07 54.43 18.80
C LEU A 57 28.39 53.72 17.62
N THR A 58 29.01 53.72 16.44
CA THR A 58 28.47 53.02 15.26
C THR A 58 28.77 51.52 15.27
N GLU A 59 29.89 51.10 15.84
CA GLU A 59 30.26 49.69 15.96
C GLU A 59 29.38 48.97 16.99
N ASP A 60 29.06 49.60 18.13
CA ASP A 60 28.17 49.03 19.14
C ASP A 60 26.73 48.83 18.60
N ASN A 61 26.20 49.80 17.86
CA ASN A 61 24.87 49.68 17.25
C ASN A 61 24.82 48.56 16.21
N LYS A 62 25.87 48.41 15.39
CA LYS A 62 25.97 47.30 14.42
C LYS A 62 26.04 45.94 15.12
N ILE A 63 26.81 45.82 16.19
CA ILE A 63 26.91 44.59 16.98
C ILE A 63 25.56 44.23 17.61
N GLN A 64 24.83 45.22 18.13
CA GLN A 64 23.49 44.99 18.69
C GLN A 64 22.47 44.55 17.63
N GLU A 65 22.48 45.15 16.44
CA GLU A 65 21.63 44.75 15.31
C GLU A 65 21.96 43.33 14.83
N GLU A 66 23.24 42.96 14.73
CA GLU A 66 23.67 41.60 14.39
C GLU A 66 23.23 40.57 15.45
N ILE A 67 23.35 40.90 16.74
CA ILE A 67 22.89 40.04 17.82
C ILE A 67 21.36 39.89 17.77
N ALA A 68 20.62 40.98 17.53
CA ALA A 68 19.18 40.95 17.38
C ALA A 68 18.75 40.11 16.17
N PHE A 69 19.43 40.26 15.03
CA PHE A 69 19.20 39.46 13.83
C PHE A 69 19.49 37.98 14.07
N LYS A 70 20.62 37.64 14.69
CA LYS A 70 20.96 36.25 15.07
C LYS A 70 19.92 35.65 16.02
N ARG A 71 19.43 36.41 17.00
CA ARG A 71 18.35 35.98 17.90
C ARG A 71 17.04 35.71 17.14
N ARG A 72 16.65 36.57 16.19
CA ARG A 72 15.49 36.36 15.33
C ARG A 72 15.64 35.12 14.46
N MET A 73 16.81 34.93 13.83
CA MET A 73 17.12 33.74 13.04
C MET A 73 17.08 32.45 13.88
N MET A 74 17.58 32.50 15.11
CA MET A 74 17.48 31.36 16.04
C MET A 74 16.03 31.08 16.47
N ALA A 75 15.22 32.11 16.69
CA ALA A 75 13.80 31.94 17.01
C ALA A 75 13.03 31.31 15.85
N ILE A 76 13.25 31.80 14.63
CA ILE A 76 12.65 31.28 13.39
C ILE A 76 13.08 29.82 13.16
N SER A 77 14.38 29.50 13.29
CA SER A 77 14.84 28.11 13.11
C SER A 77 14.31 27.15 14.18
N ARG A 78 14.07 27.62 15.42
CA ARG A 78 13.38 26.84 16.45
C ARG A 78 11.92 26.59 16.10
N GLN A 79 11.22 27.59 15.58
CA GLN A 79 9.84 27.44 15.12
C GLN A 79 9.76 26.43 13.97
N TYR A 80 10.61 26.55 12.94
CA TYR A 80 10.64 25.57 11.84
C TYR A 80 10.95 24.15 12.31
N ARG A 81 11.89 23.96 13.24
CA ARG A 81 12.15 22.63 13.82
C ARG A 81 10.95 22.07 14.59
N GLN A 82 10.20 22.92 15.28
CA GLN A 82 8.98 22.51 15.97
C GLN A 82 7.90 22.12 14.95
N GLU A 83 7.70 22.91 13.89
CA GLU A 83 6.77 22.62 12.79
C GLU A 83 7.14 21.33 12.06
N GLU A 84 8.41 21.11 11.73
CA GLU A 84 8.90 19.86 11.13
C GLU A 84 8.68 18.68 12.06
N SER A 85 8.95 18.83 13.37
CA SER A 85 8.76 17.74 14.34
C SER A 85 7.28 17.37 14.51
N THR A 86 6.38 18.36 14.50
CA THR A 86 4.94 18.14 14.60
C THR A 86 4.38 17.53 13.31
N ALA A 87 4.86 17.96 12.14
CA ALA A 87 4.50 17.37 10.86
C ALA A 87 4.99 15.91 10.74
N ALA A 88 6.22 15.63 11.17
CA ALA A 88 6.77 14.28 11.21
C ALA A 88 5.98 13.38 12.17
N PHE A 89 5.64 13.89 13.37
CA PHE A 89 4.82 13.16 14.34
C PHE A 89 3.41 12.89 13.80
N ALA A 90 2.75 13.87 13.18
CA ALA A 90 1.44 13.68 12.58
C ALA A 90 1.48 12.66 11.43
N THR A 91 2.55 12.65 10.64
CA THR A 91 2.75 11.64 9.58
C THR A 91 2.96 10.25 10.16
N GLN A 92 3.74 10.13 11.24
CA GLN A 92 3.94 8.87 11.95
C GLN A 92 2.64 8.36 12.58
N MET A 93 1.84 9.23 13.20
CA MET A 93 0.53 8.89 13.75
C MET A 93 -0.42 8.39 12.65
N LYS A 94 -0.50 9.08 11.51
CA LYS A 94 -1.30 8.63 10.36
C LYS A 94 -0.83 7.28 9.81
N ALA A 95 0.49 7.04 9.78
CA ALA A 95 1.05 5.76 9.36
C ALA A 95 0.67 4.63 10.33
N VAL A 96 0.72 4.89 11.65
CA VAL A 96 0.29 3.93 12.68
C VAL A 96 -1.22 3.71 12.64
N GLU A 97 -2.03 4.75 12.46
CA GLU A 97 -3.48 4.63 12.27
C GLU A 97 -3.83 3.83 11.02
N LEU A 98 -3.15 4.07 9.90
CA LEU A 98 -3.32 3.28 8.68
C LEU A 98 -2.88 1.84 8.89
N GLN A 99 -1.75 1.60 9.55
CA GLN A 99 -1.28 0.25 9.87
C GLN A 99 -2.28 -0.46 10.79
N ASN A 100 -2.81 0.22 11.80
CA ASN A 100 -3.83 -0.31 12.70
C ASN A 100 -5.14 -0.55 11.94
N TYR A 101 -5.55 0.34 11.04
CA TYR A 101 -6.74 0.19 10.21
C TYR A 101 -6.60 -0.99 9.25
N LEU A 102 -5.45 -1.16 8.62
CA LEU A 102 -5.16 -2.34 7.81
C LEU A 102 -5.15 -3.58 8.72
N GLN A 103 -4.41 -3.58 9.83
CA GLN A 103 -4.45 -4.71 10.75
C GLN A 103 -5.84 -4.98 11.31
N GLN A 104 -6.73 -4.00 11.46
CA GLN A 104 -8.05 -4.14 12.08
C GLN A 104 -9.16 -4.48 11.07
N CYS A 105 -9.20 -3.80 9.95
CA CYS A 105 -10.27 -3.87 8.95
C CYS A 105 -9.88 -4.64 7.69
N TRP A 106 -8.62 -5.05 7.53
CA TRP A 106 -8.19 -5.79 6.35
C TRP A 106 -8.68 -7.24 6.40
N PRO A 107 -9.34 -7.71 5.33
CA PRO A 107 -9.90 -9.06 5.27
C PRO A 107 -8.84 -10.13 4.95
N LEU A 108 -7.57 -9.76 4.77
CA LEU A 108 -6.52 -10.69 4.38
C LEU A 108 -5.35 -10.67 5.37
N ASP A 109 -4.58 -11.74 5.48
CA ASP A 109 -3.23 -11.64 6.03
C ASP A 109 -2.38 -10.76 5.08
N PRO A 110 -1.75 -9.67 5.58
CA PRO A 110 -0.87 -8.82 4.77
C PRO A 110 0.25 -9.57 4.04
N GLN A 111 0.70 -10.71 4.57
CA GLN A 111 1.79 -11.49 3.98
C GLN A 111 1.32 -12.44 2.87
N LEU A 112 0.04 -12.82 2.85
CA LEU A 112 -0.49 -13.85 1.95
C LEU A 112 -0.35 -13.49 0.45
N PRO A 113 -0.70 -12.27 -0.02
CA PRO A 113 -0.52 -11.91 -1.43
C PRO A 113 0.93 -11.96 -1.85
N TYR A 114 1.84 -11.49 -0.99
CA TYR A 114 3.28 -11.50 -1.26
C TYR A 114 3.84 -12.93 -1.35
N VAL A 115 3.43 -13.82 -0.44
CA VAL A 115 3.81 -15.24 -0.48
C VAL A 115 3.30 -15.90 -1.76
N LEU A 116 2.05 -15.65 -2.16
CA LEU A 116 1.48 -16.20 -3.39
C LEU A 116 2.25 -15.75 -4.63
N LEU A 117 2.56 -14.44 -4.73
CA LEU A 117 3.34 -13.89 -5.82
C LEU A 117 4.75 -14.50 -5.88
N GLN A 118 5.43 -14.59 -4.74
CA GLN A 118 6.74 -15.24 -4.70
C GLN A 118 6.70 -16.72 -5.09
N GLU A 119 5.67 -17.47 -4.67
CA GLU A 119 5.53 -18.86 -5.05
C GLU A 119 5.24 -19.02 -6.55
N THR A 120 4.49 -18.09 -7.16
CA THR A 120 4.27 -18.09 -8.61
C THR A 120 5.51 -17.69 -9.40
N GLU A 121 6.35 -16.78 -8.88
CA GLU A 121 7.61 -16.36 -9.50
C GLU A 121 8.72 -17.42 -9.35
N LYS A 122 8.75 -18.14 -8.22
CA LYS A 122 9.73 -19.20 -7.93
C LYS A 122 9.41 -20.52 -8.64
N GLY A 123 8.14 -20.76 -8.95
CA GLY A 123 7.75 -21.90 -9.78
C GLY A 123 8.11 -21.65 -11.24
N ASN A 124 8.59 -22.66 -11.96
CA ASN A 124 8.69 -22.65 -13.43
C ASN A 124 7.31 -22.59 -14.14
N SER A 125 6.27 -22.03 -13.49
CA SER A 125 4.86 -22.18 -13.82
C SER A 125 4.28 -21.01 -14.61
N VAL A 126 5.06 -20.36 -15.47
CA VAL A 126 4.50 -19.48 -16.51
C VAL A 126 3.57 -20.29 -17.44
N THR A 127 3.74 -21.61 -17.48
CA THR A 127 2.97 -22.54 -18.32
C THR A 127 1.70 -23.11 -17.70
N ASN A 128 1.41 -22.92 -16.41
CA ASN A 128 0.19 -23.43 -15.77
C ASN A 128 -0.35 -22.43 -14.74
N SER A 129 -1.26 -21.55 -15.16
CA SER A 129 -1.93 -20.63 -14.23
C SER A 129 -2.81 -21.41 -13.25
N ARG A 130 -2.48 -21.34 -11.96
CA ARG A 130 -3.27 -22.00 -10.91
C ARG A 130 -4.41 -21.09 -10.49
N LEU A 131 -5.64 -21.61 -10.43
CA LEU A 131 -6.75 -20.88 -9.83
C LEU A 131 -6.57 -20.88 -8.29
N ASN A 132 -6.54 -19.67 -7.71
CA ASN A 132 -6.48 -19.50 -6.26
C ASN A 132 -7.90 -19.49 -5.70
N VAL A 133 -8.16 -20.27 -4.67
CA VAL A 133 -9.48 -20.38 -4.06
C VAL A 133 -9.39 -19.84 -2.64
N VAL A 134 -10.18 -18.81 -2.34
CA VAL A 134 -10.24 -18.15 -1.06
C VAL A 134 -11.62 -18.39 -0.45
N LEU A 135 -11.67 -19.07 0.69
CA LEU A 135 -12.89 -19.20 1.47
C LEU A 135 -12.97 -18.02 2.45
N MET A 136 -14.06 -17.25 2.41
CA MET A 136 -14.28 -16.19 3.39
C MET A 136 -14.92 -16.74 4.66
N ARG A 137 -14.31 -16.43 5.81
CA ARG A 137 -14.93 -16.70 7.12
C ARG A 137 -16.11 -15.75 7.33
N THR A 138 -17.29 -16.31 7.54
CA THR A 138 -18.52 -15.56 7.77
C THR A 138 -19.36 -16.21 8.86
N PRO A 139 -20.15 -15.43 9.63
CA PRO A 139 -21.17 -15.92 10.54
C PRO A 139 -22.15 -16.90 9.82
N LEU A 140 -22.08 -18.18 10.16
CA LEU A 140 -22.91 -19.28 9.70
C LEU A 140 -24.11 -19.46 10.63
N LEU A 141 -24.05 -18.87 11.82
CA LEU A 141 -25.15 -18.73 12.75
C LEU A 141 -25.43 -17.24 12.99
N PRO A 142 -26.70 -16.82 13.10
CA PRO A 142 -27.04 -15.48 13.52
C PRO A 142 -26.57 -15.27 14.95
N GLN A 143 -25.54 -14.44 15.14
CA GLN A 143 -25.13 -13.92 16.45
C GLN A 143 -26.40 -13.40 17.14
N LYS A 144 -26.81 -14.02 18.25
CA LYS A 144 -28.07 -13.70 18.95
C LYS A 144 -28.20 -12.19 19.12
N LYS A 145 -29.08 -11.55 18.35
CA LYS A 145 -29.65 -10.18 18.41
C LYS A 145 -28.78 -8.97 18.81
N TYR A 146 -27.73 -9.06 19.63
CA TYR A 146 -26.87 -7.97 20.12
C TYR A 146 -25.46 -8.43 20.57
N GLY A 147 -24.68 -9.06 19.69
CA GLY A 147 -23.21 -9.09 19.80
C GLY A 147 -22.59 -10.33 20.45
N GLY A 148 -21.53 -10.82 19.79
CA GLY A 148 -20.62 -11.86 20.26
C GLY A 148 -20.92 -13.25 19.70
N ALA A 149 -19.86 -13.96 19.27
CA ALA A 149 -19.91 -15.39 19.04
C ALA A 149 -20.08 -16.09 20.39
N ASN A 150 -21.07 -16.98 20.53
CA ASN A 150 -21.15 -17.84 21.71
C ASN A 150 -19.96 -18.82 21.70
N ASP A 151 -19.52 -19.32 22.86
CA ASP A 151 -18.48 -20.36 22.94
C ASP A 151 -18.83 -21.62 22.10
N LEU A 152 -20.13 -21.89 21.98
CA LEU A 152 -20.68 -22.93 21.09
C LEU A 152 -20.49 -22.60 19.61
N ASP A 153 -20.64 -21.34 19.21
CA ASP A 153 -20.38 -20.91 17.83
C ASP A 153 -18.89 -21.06 17.53
N PHE A 154 -18.01 -20.67 18.47
CA PHE A 154 -16.56 -20.82 18.32
C PHE A 154 -16.14 -22.29 18.17
N ALA A 155 -16.69 -23.19 18.98
CA ALA A 155 -16.44 -24.63 18.85
C ALA A 155 -16.98 -25.20 17.52
N LEU A 156 -18.13 -24.72 17.06
CA LEU A 156 -18.74 -25.12 15.79
C LEU A 156 -17.95 -24.59 14.59
N TYR A 157 -17.44 -23.36 14.70
CA TYR A 157 -16.48 -22.77 13.76
C TYR A 157 -15.21 -23.58 13.67
N ASN A 158 -14.59 -23.87 14.80
CA ASN A 158 -13.38 -24.66 14.81
C ASN A 158 -13.67 -26.03 14.22
N ASN A 159 -14.76 -26.71 14.58
CA ASN A 159 -15.11 -28.00 13.98
C ASN A 159 -15.33 -27.89 12.46
N MET A 160 -16.06 -26.89 11.95
CA MET A 160 -16.19 -26.61 10.52
C MET A 160 -14.84 -26.29 9.85
N GLU A 161 -14.01 -25.53 10.55
CA GLU A 161 -12.63 -25.16 10.22
C GLU A 161 -11.66 -26.34 10.40
N TYR A 162 -12.07 -27.49 10.93
CA TYR A 162 -11.28 -28.73 10.91
C TYR A 162 -11.90 -29.75 9.95
N SER A 163 -13.18 -29.64 9.57
CA SER A 163 -13.85 -30.54 8.62
C SER A 163 -13.69 -30.18 7.14
N ILE A 164 -13.30 -28.94 6.81
CA ILE A 164 -13.05 -28.52 5.42
C ILE A 164 -11.53 -28.45 5.20
N MET A 165 -10.80 -29.55 5.34
CA MET A 165 -9.34 -29.51 5.14
C MET A 165 -8.96 -29.22 3.69
N GLN A 166 -7.75 -28.70 3.50
CA GLN A 166 -7.14 -28.59 2.17
C GLN A 166 -7.05 -29.97 1.48
N GLU A 167 -7.00 -31.04 2.27
CA GLU A 167 -7.00 -32.44 1.83
C GLU A 167 -8.43 -32.98 1.56
N ASP A 168 -9.47 -32.40 2.18
CA ASP A 168 -10.87 -32.82 2.01
C ASP A 168 -11.53 -32.21 0.77
N VAL A 169 -10.99 -31.12 0.22
CA VAL A 169 -11.31 -30.60 -1.13
C VAL A 169 -10.32 -31.27 -2.10
N PRO A 170 -10.42 -32.60 -2.32
CA PRO A 170 -9.29 -33.38 -2.75
C PRO A 170 -9.23 -33.24 -4.28
N PHE A 171 -8.09 -32.80 -4.79
CA PHE A 171 -7.62 -33.16 -6.14
C PHE A 171 -8.38 -32.67 -7.39
N ILE A 172 -9.09 -31.54 -7.38
CA ILE A 172 -9.57 -30.94 -8.65
C ILE A 172 -8.46 -30.12 -9.35
N GLY A 173 -7.41 -30.81 -9.80
CA GLY A 173 -6.32 -30.23 -10.61
C GLY A 173 -5.39 -29.25 -9.89
N ASP A 174 -4.76 -28.33 -10.66
CA ASP A 174 -3.75 -27.36 -10.19
C ASP A 174 -4.38 -26.15 -9.46
N LEU A 175 -4.89 -26.36 -8.24
CA LEU A 175 -5.50 -25.32 -7.41
C LEU A 175 -4.66 -24.97 -6.19
N LYS A 176 -4.71 -23.70 -5.74
CA LYS A 176 -4.24 -23.30 -4.41
C LYS A 176 -5.43 -22.90 -3.55
N TYR A 177 -5.80 -23.76 -2.62
CA TYR A 177 -6.88 -23.50 -1.66
C TYR A 177 -6.35 -22.77 -0.43
N ARG A 178 -7.02 -21.69 -0.02
CA ARG A 178 -6.70 -20.86 1.13
C ARG A 178 -7.95 -20.71 1.98
N LYS A 179 -7.93 -21.41 3.12
CA LYS A 179 -9.02 -21.51 4.07
C LYS A 179 -9.14 -20.27 4.96
N ASP A 180 -7.99 -19.72 5.37
CA ASP A 180 -7.91 -18.66 6.38
C ASP A 180 -7.23 -17.42 5.84
N ALA A 181 -7.64 -16.99 4.65
CA ALA A 181 -7.15 -15.73 4.13
C ALA A 181 -7.58 -14.58 5.04
N CYS A 182 -8.77 -14.68 5.68
CA CYS A 182 -9.31 -13.69 6.61
C CYS A 182 -9.17 -14.16 8.06
N VAL A 183 -8.14 -13.68 8.77
CA VAL A 183 -7.86 -13.98 10.18
C VAL A 183 -8.87 -13.32 11.15
N LYS A 184 -9.78 -12.48 10.63
CA LYS A 184 -10.52 -11.51 11.45
C LYS A 184 -12.00 -11.84 11.50
N GLU A 185 -12.51 -12.08 12.70
CA GLU A 185 -13.89 -12.51 12.96
C GLU A 185 -14.95 -11.46 12.58
N ASP A 186 -14.59 -10.17 12.60
CA ASP A 186 -15.53 -9.05 12.39
C ASP A 186 -15.79 -8.70 10.92
N VAL A 187 -15.06 -9.28 9.98
CA VAL A 187 -15.24 -8.92 8.57
C VAL A 187 -16.39 -9.72 7.99
N ARG A 188 -17.60 -9.19 8.14
CA ARG A 188 -18.80 -9.68 7.43
C ARG A 188 -18.45 -9.77 5.95
N GLY A 189 -18.43 -10.99 5.39
CA GLY A 189 -18.00 -11.30 4.02
C GLY A 189 -18.87 -10.66 2.94
N GLY A 190 -18.82 -9.34 2.83
CA GLY A 190 -19.62 -8.54 1.91
C GLY A 190 -18.88 -8.19 0.62
N ASN A 191 -19.55 -7.44 -0.25
CA ASN A 191 -18.96 -6.96 -1.50
C ASN A 191 -17.69 -6.13 -1.29
N ALA A 192 -17.64 -5.32 -0.23
CA ALA A 192 -16.48 -4.49 0.08
C ALA A 192 -15.21 -5.35 0.32
N SER A 193 -15.35 -6.44 1.07
CA SER A 193 -14.25 -7.37 1.34
C SER A 193 -13.78 -8.06 0.06
N ILE A 194 -14.71 -8.46 -0.82
CA ILE A 194 -14.38 -9.03 -2.14
C ILE A 194 -13.60 -8.03 -2.99
N MET A 195 -14.00 -6.75 -3.03
CA MET A 195 -13.29 -5.72 -3.77
C MET A 195 -11.88 -5.46 -3.23
N ASN A 196 -11.68 -5.52 -1.91
CA ASN A 196 -10.35 -5.41 -1.30
C ASN A 196 -9.45 -6.59 -1.68
N ILE A 197 -10.00 -7.82 -1.67
CA ILE A 197 -9.27 -9.02 -2.12
C ILE A 197 -8.92 -8.88 -3.61
N HIS A 198 -9.87 -8.46 -4.46
CA HIS A 198 -9.64 -8.23 -5.89
C HIS A 198 -8.57 -7.19 -6.15
N PHE A 199 -8.55 -6.07 -5.41
CA PHE A 199 -7.51 -5.05 -5.57
C PHE A 199 -6.09 -5.62 -5.44
N LEU A 200 -5.86 -6.47 -4.44
CA LEU A 200 -4.55 -7.09 -4.19
C LEU A 200 -4.23 -8.23 -5.14
N MET A 201 -5.22 -9.09 -5.40
CA MET A 201 -5.05 -10.28 -6.20
C MET A 201 -5.48 -10.06 -7.66
N SER A 202 -5.52 -8.81 -8.12
CA SER A 202 -5.98 -8.44 -9.47
C SER A 202 -5.13 -9.07 -10.56
N GLN A 203 -3.87 -9.40 -10.26
CA GLN A 203 -2.95 -10.07 -11.19
C GLN A 203 -3.02 -11.60 -11.13
N LEU A 204 -3.82 -12.17 -10.22
CA LEU A 204 -3.91 -13.60 -9.98
C LEU A 204 -5.34 -14.10 -10.22
N PRO A 205 -5.53 -15.21 -10.96
CA PRO A 205 -6.85 -15.80 -11.11
C PRO A 205 -7.33 -16.28 -9.74
N THR A 206 -8.50 -15.81 -9.33
CA THR A 206 -8.99 -16.06 -7.97
C THR A 206 -10.49 -16.30 -7.95
N LEU A 207 -10.91 -17.30 -7.19
CA LEU A 207 -12.28 -17.60 -6.80
C LEU A 207 -12.42 -17.32 -5.30
N VAL A 208 -13.37 -16.49 -4.93
CA VAL A 208 -13.78 -16.25 -3.55
C VAL A 208 -15.14 -16.90 -3.31
N VAL A 209 -15.22 -17.79 -2.34
CA VAL A 209 -16.48 -18.41 -1.91
C VAL A 209 -16.88 -17.81 -0.57
N VAL A 210 -18.12 -17.33 -0.49
CA VAL A 210 -18.69 -16.67 0.67
C VAL A 210 -19.99 -17.39 1.07
N PRO A 211 -19.92 -18.34 2.00
CA PRO A 211 -21.13 -18.86 2.62
C PRO A 211 -21.76 -17.77 3.50
N GLN A 212 -23.08 -17.66 3.59
CA GLN A 212 -23.77 -16.69 4.44
C GLN A 212 -25.10 -17.26 4.93
N CYS A 213 -25.35 -17.20 6.23
CA CYS A 213 -26.66 -17.59 6.77
C CYS A 213 -27.61 -16.38 6.80
N ASN A 214 -28.76 -16.49 6.12
CA ASN A 214 -29.83 -15.50 6.17
C ASN A 214 -31.14 -16.19 6.56
N GLY A 215 -31.52 -16.10 7.84
CA GLY A 215 -32.72 -16.76 8.35
C GLY A 215 -32.58 -18.29 8.29
N ASP A 216 -33.60 -18.96 7.75
CA ASP A 216 -33.65 -20.43 7.62
C ASP A 216 -32.96 -20.97 6.35
N LYS A 217 -32.07 -20.16 5.74
CA LYS A 217 -31.34 -20.55 4.54
C LYS A 217 -29.89 -20.14 4.61
N MET A 218 -29.04 -21.04 4.13
CA MET A 218 -27.63 -20.79 3.90
C MET A 218 -27.42 -20.46 2.42
N ASN A 219 -27.04 -19.21 2.14
CA ASN A 219 -26.75 -18.72 0.80
C ASN A 219 -25.26 -18.85 0.49
N PHE A 220 -24.93 -19.33 -0.70
CA PHE A 220 -23.57 -19.33 -1.22
C PHE A 220 -23.41 -18.26 -2.26
N LYS A 221 -22.42 -17.40 -2.06
CA LYS A 221 -22.05 -16.34 -2.99
C LYS A 221 -20.63 -16.58 -3.49
N GLY A 222 -20.45 -16.42 -4.79
CA GLY A 222 -19.15 -16.54 -5.44
C GLY A 222 -18.70 -15.21 -6.01
N ALA A 223 -17.40 -14.97 -6.00
CA ALA A 223 -16.77 -13.95 -6.82
C ALA A 223 -15.57 -14.53 -7.55
N VAL A 224 -15.46 -14.28 -8.85
CA VAL A 224 -14.36 -14.81 -9.66
C VAL A 224 -13.78 -13.71 -10.55
N TRP A 225 -12.48 -13.77 -10.80
CA TRP A 225 -11.81 -12.90 -11.76
C TRP A 225 -10.59 -13.56 -12.37
N GLU A 226 -10.28 -13.11 -13.58
CA GLU A 226 -9.03 -13.40 -14.28
C GLU A 226 -7.99 -12.32 -14.00
N PRO A 227 -6.69 -12.59 -14.27
CA PRO A 227 -5.65 -11.56 -14.21
C PRO A 227 -6.04 -10.33 -15.03
N GLN A 228 -5.84 -9.15 -14.44
CA GLN A 228 -6.11 -7.84 -15.04
C GLN A 228 -7.59 -7.53 -15.30
N ALA A 229 -8.53 -8.35 -14.81
CA ALA A 229 -9.94 -8.02 -14.85
C ALA A 229 -10.21 -6.73 -14.06
N ALA A 230 -10.89 -5.77 -14.68
CA ALA A 230 -11.17 -4.46 -14.06
C ALA A 230 -12.05 -4.57 -12.80
N ARG A 231 -12.93 -5.56 -12.74
CA ARG A 231 -13.83 -5.82 -11.61
C ARG A 231 -14.08 -7.32 -11.46
N PRO A 232 -14.30 -7.83 -10.23
CA PRO A 232 -14.67 -9.21 -10.03
C PRO A 232 -16.12 -9.47 -10.45
N LEU A 233 -16.39 -10.65 -11.01
CA LEU A 233 -17.74 -11.10 -11.28
C LEU A 233 -18.34 -11.69 -9.99
N ILE A 234 -19.20 -10.92 -9.33
CA ILE A 234 -19.84 -11.32 -8.08
C ILE A 234 -21.26 -11.81 -8.37
N ARG A 235 -21.60 -13.04 -7.96
CA ARG A 235 -22.95 -13.62 -8.11
C ARG A 235 -23.39 -14.44 -6.90
N SER A 236 -24.70 -14.46 -6.64
CA SER A 236 -25.30 -15.49 -5.79
C SER A 236 -25.35 -16.79 -6.57
N LEU A 237 -24.92 -17.90 -5.96
CA LEU A 237 -24.83 -19.19 -6.61
C LEU A 237 -26.12 -19.99 -6.36
N PHE A 238 -26.34 -20.39 -5.12
CA PHE A 238 -27.53 -21.12 -4.70
C PHE A 238 -27.73 -21.00 -3.18
N ASN A 239 -28.82 -21.58 -2.68
CA ASN A 239 -29.08 -21.70 -1.26
C ASN A 239 -29.41 -23.14 -0.87
N ILE A 240 -29.13 -23.45 0.38
CA ILE A 240 -29.43 -24.73 1.04
C ILE A 240 -30.33 -24.41 2.24
N ASP A 241 -31.30 -25.29 2.51
CA ASP A 241 -32.16 -25.15 3.68
C ASP A 241 -31.34 -25.38 4.96
N PHE A 242 -31.40 -24.43 5.89
CA PHE A 242 -30.60 -24.46 7.11
C PHE A 242 -31.40 -23.88 8.27
N SER A 243 -31.63 -24.65 9.33
CA SER A 243 -32.34 -24.16 10.51
C SER A 243 -31.35 -23.83 11.63
N PRO A 244 -31.18 -22.54 12.00
CA PRO A 244 -30.32 -22.17 13.12
C PRO A 244 -30.76 -22.78 14.45
N GLU A 245 -32.08 -22.93 14.66
CA GLU A 245 -32.64 -23.52 15.88
C GLU A 245 -32.24 -24.98 16.04
N LYS A 246 -32.40 -25.79 14.98
CA LYS A 246 -31.98 -27.20 14.99
C LYS A 246 -30.47 -27.36 15.11
N ALA A 247 -29.72 -26.46 14.50
CA ALA A 247 -28.26 -26.41 14.63
C ALA A 247 -27.84 -26.11 16.08
N LEU A 248 -28.61 -25.38 16.87
CA LEU A 248 -28.30 -25.17 18.28
C LEU A 248 -28.61 -26.39 19.15
N GLU A 249 -29.59 -27.21 18.78
CA GLU A 249 -30.11 -28.29 19.63
C GLU A 249 -29.51 -29.68 19.34
N SER A 250 -29.14 -29.97 18.08
CA SER A 250 -28.72 -31.33 17.67
C SER A 250 -27.31 -31.34 17.07
N ASN A 251 -26.45 -32.22 17.59
CA ASN A 251 -25.12 -32.46 17.02
C ASN A 251 -25.17 -33.24 15.70
N ASP A 252 -26.13 -34.14 15.53
CA ASP A 252 -26.26 -34.93 14.29
C ASP A 252 -26.63 -34.03 13.11
N TYR A 253 -27.54 -33.07 13.33
CA TYR A 253 -27.91 -32.09 12.33
C TYR A 253 -26.72 -31.18 11.96
N ARG A 254 -25.86 -30.83 12.91
CA ARG A 254 -24.63 -30.06 12.62
C ARG A 254 -23.72 -30.83 11.68
N ASN A 255 -23.47 -32.10 11.97
CA ASN A 255 -22.60 -32.94 11.14
C ASN A 255 -23.14 -33.07 9.71
N GLU A 256 -24.46 -33.28 9.56
CA GLU A 256 -25.10 -33.31 8.24
C GLU A 256 -24.92 -31.97 7.48
N VAL A 257 -25.13 -30.84 8.16
CA VAL A 257 -24.94 -29.51 7.55
C VAL A 257 -23.47 -29.29 7.15
N ILE A 258 -22.52 -29.75 7.96
CA ILE A 258 -21.09 -29.67 7.64
C ILE A 258 -20.79 -30.43 6.34
N GLU A 259 -21.29 -31.65 6.20
CA GLU A 259 -21.13 -32.44 4.97
C GLU A 259 -21.75 -31.72 3.75
N LYS A 260 -22.92 -31.09 3.93
CA LYS A 260 -23.56 -30.30 2.86
C LYS A 260 -22.76 -29.07 2.46
N ILE A 261 -22.22 -28.33 3.42
CA ILE A 261 -21.36 -27.16 3.15
C ILE A 261 -20.10 -27.61 2.42
N HIS A 262 -19.51 -28.71 2.87
CA HIS A 262 -18.31 -29.27 2.26
C HIS A 262 -18.56 -29.69 0.80
N ALA A 263 -19.66 -30.41 0.54
CA ALA A 263 -20.07 -30.77 -0.81
C ALA A 263 -20.32 -29.53 -1.68
N ALA A 264 -21.02 -28.52 -1.15
CA ALA A 264 -21.31 -27.28 -1.86
C ALA A 264 -20.02 -26.54 -2.28
N ILE A 265 -19.09 -26.31 -1.35
CA ILE A 265 -17.82 -25.62 -1.62
C ILE A 265 -16.99 -26.39 -2.65
N SER A 266 -16.92 -27.72 -2.52
CA SER A 266 -16.17 -28.58 -3.43
C SER A 266 -16.73 -28.53 -4.86
N ILE A 267 -18.06 -28.59 -5.00
CA ILE A 267 -18.73 -28.53 -6.31
C ILE A 267 -18.58 -27.15 -6.95
N ILE A 268 -18.75 -26.06 -6.18
CA ILE A 268 -18.52 -24.68 -6.66
C ILE A 268 -17.08 -24.56 -7.17
N THR A 269 -16.12 -24.98 -6.35
CA THR A 269 -14.70 -24.88 -6.68
C THR A 269 -14.37 -25.67 -7.93
N GLY A 270 -14.88 -26.91 -8.02
CA GLY A 270 -14.63 -27.77 -9.17
C GLY A 270 -15.24 -27.26 -10.47
N ALA A 271 -16.48 -26.78 -10.43
CA ALA A 271 -17.19 -26.29 -11.61
C ALA A 271 -16.53 -25.02 -12.17
N VAL A 272 -16.16 -24.09 -11.28
CA VAL A 272 -15.46 -22.85 -11.67
C VAL A 272 -14.05 -23.16 -12.16
N ARG A 273 -13.32 -24.09 -11.51
CA ARG A 273 -12.01 -24.55 -11.98
C ARG A 273 -12.11 -25.11 -13.38
N ASP A 274 -13.03 -26.03 -13.63
CA ASP A 274 -13.14 -26.69 -14.92
C ASP A 274 -13.45 -25.70 -16.04
N SER A 275 -14.34 -24.74 -15.78
CA SER A 275 -14.62 -23.64 -16.70
C SER A 275 -13.38 -22.78 -16.96
N TYR A 276 -12.66 -22.39 -15.91
CA TYR A 276 -11.43 -21.60 -16.02
C TYR A 276 -10.34 -22.32 -16.81
N MET A 277 -10.06 -23.58 -16.45
CA MET A 277 -9.00 -24.37 -17.07
C MET A 277 -9.33 -24.72 -18.53
N LEU A 278 -10.60 -24.94 -18.84
CA LEU A 278 -11.04 -25.19 -20.21
C LEU A 278 -10.87 -23.94 -21.08
N LEU A 279 -11.34 -22.79 -20.60
CA LEU A 279 -11.37 -21.55 -21.38
C LEU A 279 -9.99 -20.88 -21.50
N THR A 280 -9.17 -20.92 -20.44
CA THR A 280 -7.91 -20.17 -20.41
C THR A 280 -6.68 -21.02 -20.68
N GLN A 281 -6.73 -22.32 -20.34
CA GLN A 281 -5.58 -23.23 -20.43
C GLN A 281 -5.81 -24.38 -21.41
N GLY A 282 -7.01 -24.49 -22.00
CA GLY A 282 -7.38 -25.61 -22.87
C GLY A 282 -7.15 -26.97 -22.21
N LYS A 283 -7.53 -27.13 -20.94
CA LYS A 283 -7.50 -28.43 -20.25
C LYS A 283 -8.91 -28.98 -20.05
N ALA A 284 -9.04 -30.30 -20.14
CA ALA A 284 -10.32 -30.98 -19.97
C ALA A 284 -10.91 -30.80 -18.55
N PRO A 285 -12.25 -30.71 -18.42
CA PRO A 285 -12.95 -30.77 -17.15
C PRO A 285 -12.66 -32.06 -16.39
N THR A 286 -12.61 -32.00 -15.06
CA THR A 286 -12.28 -33.14 -14.18
C THR A 286 -13.34 -33.42 -13.13
N LEU A 287 -14.19 -32.45 -12.77
CA LEU A 287 -15.18 -32.58 -11.69
C LEU A 287 -16.08 -33.80 -11.86
N PHE A 288 -16.58 -34.06 -13.07
CA PHE A 288 -17.47 -35.20 -13.31
C PHE A 288 -16.79 -36.56 -13.13
N SER A 289 -15.50 -36.68 -13.51
CA SER A 289 -14.74 -37.89 -13.21
C SER A 289 -14.57 -38.10 -11.71
N TRP A 290 -14.41 -37.01 -10.94
CA TRP A 290 -14.29 -37.06 -9.48
C TRP A 290 -15.60 -37.47 -8.80
N LEU A 291 -16.73 -36.86 -9.19
CA LEU A 291 -18.05 -37.17 -8.63
C LEU A 291 -18.46 -38.64 -8.88
N ASN A 292 -17.96 -39.25 -9.95
CA ASN A 292 -18.24 -40.65 -10.26
C ASN A 292 -17.27 -41.65 -9.59
N ASN A 293 -16.23 -41.16 -8.90
CA ASN A 293 -15.31 -42.01 -8.16
C ASN A 293 -15.99 -42.50 -6.86
N ASN A 294 -15.71 -43.75 -6.46
CA ASN A 294 -16.23 -44.38 -5.25
C ASN A 294 -15.93 -43.57 -3.98
N GLN A 295 -14.80 -42.85 -3.95
CA GLN A 295 -14.41 -41.98 -2.83
C GLN A 295 -15.33 -40.77 -2.62
N HIS A 296 -16.08 -40.34 -3.65
CA HIS A 296 -16.90 -39.12 -3.61
C HIS A 296 -18.41 -39.40 -3.75
N GLN A 297 -18.84 -40.65 -3.50
CA GLN A 297 -20.25 -41.03 -3.62
C GLN A 297 -21.18 -40.26 -2.66
N SER A 298 -20.71 -39.94 -1.46
CA SER A 298 -21.45 -39.11 -0.49
C SER A 298 -21.73 -37.71 -1.05
N MET A 299 -20.72 -37.09 -1.68
CA MET A 299 -20.86 -35.79 -2.33
C MET A 299 -21.84 -35.83 -3.50
N LYS A 300 -21.77 -36.86 -4.34
CA LYS A 300 -22.73 -37.07 -5.44
C LYS A 300 -24.16 -37.28 -4.93
N LYS A 301 -24.32 -37.98 -3.80
CA LYS A 301 -25.63 -38.15 -3.16
C LYS A 301 -26.20 -36.81 -2.68
N ILE A 302 -25.41 -36.03 -1.93
CA ILE A 302 -25.81 -34.69 -1.45
C ILE A 302 -26.17 -33.77 -2.62
N MET A 303 -25.37 -33.79 -3.69
CA MET A 303 -25.62 -33.03 -4.91
C MET A 303 -27.00 -33.35 -5.52
N ASN A 304 -27.42 -34.62 -5.51
CA ASN A 304 -28.71 -35.04 -6.05
C ASN A 304 -29.89 -34.72 -5.11
N GLU A 305 -29.65 -34.71 -3.80
CA GLU A 305 -30.67 -34.39 -2.80
C GLU A 305 -30.93 -32.87 -2.72
N GLU A 306 -29.87 -32.06 -2.81
CA GLU A 306 -29.93 -30.61 -2.71
C GLU A 306 -30.16 -29.96 -4.08
N ARG A 307 -31.42 -29.58 -4.36
CA ARG A 307 -31.83 -28.96 -5.63
C ARG A 307 -30.99 -27.76 -6.04
N GLY A 308 -30.54 -26.95 -5.08
CA GLY A 308 -29.71 -25.77 -5.34
C GLY A 308 -28.37 -26.14 -5.98
N ILE A 309 -27.72 -27.18 -5.45
CA ILE A 309 -26.44 -27.68 -5.95
C ILE A 309 -26.64 -28.33 -7.33
N HIS A 310 -27.67 -29.16 -7.47
CA HIS A 310 -27.99 -29.84 -8.73
C HIS A 310 -28.22 -28.84 -9.88
N ASN A 311 -29.07 -27.83 -9.66
CA ASN A 311 -29.38 -26.82 -10.66
C ASN A 311 -28.16 -25.97 -11.02
N PHE A 312 -27.32 -25.63 -10.03
CA PHE A 312 -26.07 -24.92 -10.27
C PHE A 312 -25.16 -25.73 -11.19
N LEU A 313 -24.95 -27.02 -10.91
CA LEU A 313 -24.10 -27.87 -11.72
C LEU A 313 -24.65 -28.05 -13.14
N GLN A 314 -25.97 -28.24 -13.30
CA GLN A 314 -26.59 -28.31 -14.62
C GLN A 314 -26.40 -27.03 -15.43
N GLN A 315 -26.51 -25.86 -14.79
CA GLN A 315 -26.28 -24.59 -15.45
C GLN A 315 -24.81 -24.45 -15.89
N GLU A 316 -23.85 -24.82 -15.04
CA GLU A 316 -22.43 -24.80 -15.40
C GLU A 316 -22.09 -25.81 -16.50
N SER A 317 -22.64 -27.02 -16.46
CA SER A 317 -22.52 -28.00 -17.56
C SER A 317 -23.01 -27.42 -18.87
N LYS A 318 -24.15 -26.73 -18.86
CA LYS A 318 -24.70 -26.08 -20.04
C LYS A 318 -23.78 -24.96 -20.53
N ASN A 319 -23.27 -24.11 -19.64
CA ASN A 319 -22.32 -23.06 -19.99
C ASN A 319 -21.06 -23.64 -20.64
N VAL A 320 -20.53 -24.76 -20.12
CA VAL A 320 -19.38 -25.47 -20.69
C VAL A 320 -19.70 -26.02 -22.08
N LEU A 321 -20.86 -26.65 -22.27
CA LEU A 321 -21.30 -27.16 -23.57
C LEU A 321 -21.46 -26.04 -24.61
N ASP A 322 -22.04 -24.90 -24.19
CA ASP A 322 -22.22 -23.71 -25.03
C ASP A 322 -20.87 -23.08 -25.37
N ALA A 323 -19.90 -23.11 -24.44
CA ALA A 323 -18.54 -22.61 -24.66
C ALA A 323 -17.75 -23.49 -25.62
N LEU A 324 -17.97 -24.80 -25.61
CA LEU A 324 -17.37 -25.77 -26.53
C LEU A 324 -18.01 -25.74 -27.94
N ASP A 325 -19.03 -24.93 -28.18
CA ASP A 325 -19.52 -24.68 -29.54
C ASP A 325 -18.47 -23.87 -30.31
N GLU A 326 -17.96 -24.45 -31.40
CA GLU A 326 -16.94 -23.87 -32.27
C GLU A 326 -17.36 -22.49 -32.81
N LYS A 327 -18.68 -22.23 -32.88
CA LYS A 327 -19.22 -20.92 -33.29
C LYS A 327 -19.01 -19.83 -32.24
N ASN A 328 -19.03 -20.19 -30.95
CA ASN A 328 -18.97 -19.24 -29.86
C ASN A 328 -17.52 -18.94 -29.45
N ASN A 329 -16.64 -19.94 -29.48
CA ASN A 329 -15.22 -19.80 -29.11
C ASN A 329 -14.30 -20.49 -30.13
N PRO A 330 -14.03 -19.86 -31.29
CA PRO A 330 -13.22 -20.46 -32.35
C PRO A 330 -11.77 -20.76 -31.92
N HIS A 331 -11.24 -20.01 -30.95
CA HIS A 331 -9.88 -20.19 -30.41
C HIS A 331 -9.67 -21.54 -29.70
N LEU A 332 -10.74 -22.23 -29.28
CA LEU A 332 -10.61 -23.57 -28.68
C LEU A 332 -10.09 -24.61 -29.68
N LEU A 333 -10.31 -24.41 -30.99
CA LEU A 333 -9.79 -25.29 -32.04
C LEU A 333 -8.28 -25.13 -32.27
N GLU A 334 -7.65 -24.11 -31.70
CA GLU A 334 -6.19 -23.95 -31.72
C GLU A 334 -5.51 -24.87 -30.69
N VAL A 335 -6.26 -25.33 -29.68
CA VAL A 335 -5.74 -26.12 -28.54
C VAL A 335 -6.29 -27.55 -28.53
N PHE A 336 -7.55 -27.76 -28.93
CA PHE A 336 -8.19 -29.05 -28.96
C PHE A 336 -8.52 -29.51 -30.39
N SER A 337 -8.37 -30.80 -30.65
CA SER A 337 -8.91 -31.40 -31.87
C SER A 337 -10.44 -31.48 -31.80
N LYS A 338 -11.09 -31.64 -32.96
CA LYS A 338 -12.54 -31.83 -33.03
C LYS A 338 -13.01 -33.10 -32.31
N GLU A 339 -12.13 -34.10 -32.25
CA GLU A 339 -12.38 -35.35 -31.52
C GLU A 339 -12.34 -35.10 -30.01
N ASP A 340 -11.34 -34.36 -29.50
CA ASP A 340 -11.28 -33.97 -28.08
C ASP A 340 -12.51 -33.17 -27.64
N ILE A 341 -12.96 -32.21 -28.45
CA ILE A 341 -14.16 -31.41 -28.16
C ILE A 341 -15.40 -32.31 -28.10
N LYS A 342 -15.50 -33.31 -28.97
CA LYS A 342 -16.61 -34.26 -28.99
C LYS A 342 -16.61 -35.13 -27.73
N ASP A 343 -15.45 -35.66 -27.35
CA ASP A 343 -15.30 -36.51 -26.17
C ASP A 343 -15.62 -35.74 -24.88
N ILE A 344 -15.15 -34.49 -24.77
CA ILE A 344 -15.48 -33.62 -23.63
C ILE A 344 -17.00 -33.35 -23.59
N LYS A 345 -17.64 -33.08 -24.74
CA LYS A 345 -19.10 -32.87 -24.79
C LYS A 345 -19.88 -34.12 -24.36
N GLU A 346 -19.44 -35.30 -24.76
CA GLU A 346 -20.06 -36.57 -24.35
C GLU A 346 -19.87 -36.82 -22.85
N GLN A 347 -18.70 -36.52 -22.30
CA GLN A 347 -18.44 -36.62 -20.87
C GLN A 347 -19.31 -35.65 -20.05
N VAL A 348 -19.50 -34.41 -20.50
CA VAL A 348 -20.36 -33.45 -19.78
C VAL A 348 -21.84 -33.86 -19.88
N LYS A 349 -22.31 -34.28 -21.06
CA LYS A 349 -23.70 -34.69 -21.29
C LYS A 349 -24.10 -35.95 -20.52
N SER A 350 -23.20 -36.92 -20.40
CA SER A 350 -23.48 -38.17 -19.66
C SER A 350 -23.67 -37.97 -18.16
N ASN A 351 -23.31 -36.78 -17.64
CA ASN A 351 -23.37 -36.44 -16.23
C ASN A 351 -24.35 -35.28 -15.91
N MET A 352 -25.13 -34.82 -16.90
CA MET A 352 -26.33 -33.99 -16.71
C MET A 352 -27.54 -34.89 -16.44
#